data_AF-A0A967CZQ4-F1
#
_entry.id   AF-A0A967CZQ4-F1
#
_cell.length_a   1.000
_cell.length_b   1.000
_cell.length_c   1.000
_cell.angle_alpha   90.00
_cell.angle_beta   90.00
_cell.angle_gamma   90.00
#
_symmetry.space_group_name_H-M   'P 1'
#
loop_
_entity.id
_entity.type
_entity.pdbx_description
1 polymer ?
#
loop_
_entity_poly.entity_id
_entity_poly.type
_entity_poly.pdbx_seq_one_letter_code
_entity_poly.pdbx_strand_id
1 'polypeptide(L)' 'MSAIDPKKKTALQALTLVVVMGALAWASVPFYDWFCRVTGFGGVTNTAEAGSDVVLDRTIKVRFDASLERDM' A
#
# COMPACT_ATOMS: atom_id res chain seq x y z
N MET A 1 -13.24 -36.65 -23.20
CA MET A 1 -12.43 -36.08 -22.09
C MET A 1 -11.88 -37.22 -21.26
N SER A 2 -10.56 -37.44 -21.27
CA SER A 2 -9.95 -38.44 -20.38
C SER A 2 -10.13 -37.99 -18.94
N ALA A 3 -10.66 -38.86 -18.09
CA ALA A 3 -10.83 -38.57 -16.66
C ALA A 3 -9.44 -38.40 -16.02
N ILE A 4 -9.24 -37.28 -15.32
CA ILE A 4 -8.01 -37.02 -14.58
C ILE A 4 -7.90 -38.04 -13.44
N ASP A 5 -6.74 -38.70 -13.32
CA ASP A 5 -6.43 -39.61 -12.23
C ASP A 5 -6.63 -38.92 -10.86
N PRO A 6 -7.30 -39.55 -9.89
CA PRO A 6 -7.59 -38.94 -8.59
C PRO A 6 -6.37 -38.35 -7.88
N LYS A 7 -5.20 -39.01 -7.97
CA LYS A 7 -3.96 -38.52 -7.35
C LYS A 7 -3.46 -37.27 -8.06
N LYS A 8 -3.52 -37.26 -9.40
CA LYS A 8 -3.14 -36.08 -10.21
C LYS A 8 -4.07 -34.90 -9.95
N LYS A 9 -5.37 -35.14 -9.74
CA LYS A 9 -6.33 -34.10 -9.37
C LYS A 9 -5.96 -33.45 -8.04
N THR A 10 -5.67 -34.24 -7.01
CA THR A 10 -5.25 -33.71 -5.70
C THR A 10 -3.94 -32.93 -5.79
N ALA A 11 -2.95 -33.45 -6.53
CA ALA A 11 -1.68 -32.74 -6.74
C ALA A 11 -1.87 -31.39 -7.45
N LEU A 12 -2.73 -31.33 -8.47
CA LEU A 12 -3.05 -30.09 -9.17
C LEU A 12 -3.76 -29.08 -8.26
N GLN A 13 -4.69 -29.54 -7.41
CA GLN A 13 -5.35 -28.68 -6.43
C GLN A 13 -4.38 -28.09 -5.42
N ALA A 14 -3.46 -28.90 -4.88
CA ALA A 14 -2.43 -28.44 -3.96
C ALA A 14 -1.50 -27.40 -4.61
N LEU A 15 -1.03 -27.67 -5.84
CA LEU A 15 -0.22 -26.71 -6.60
C LEU A 15 -0.98 -25.40 -6.84
N THR A 16 -2.24 -25.49 -7.23
CA THR A 16 -3.10 -24.31 -7.45
C THR A 16 -3.21 -23.49 -6.18
N LEU A 17 -3.45 -24.13 -5.03
CA LEU A 17 -3.53 -23.45 -3.74
C LEU A 17 -2.23 -22.70 -3.41
N VAL A 18 -1.08 -23.35 -3.57
CA VAL A 18 0.22 -22.74 -3.30
C VAL A 18 0.46 -21.53 -4.19
N VAL A 19 0.20 -21.65 -5.49
CA VAL A 19 0.37 -20.55 -6.44
C VAL A 19 -0.57 -19.38 -6.10
N VAL A 20 -1.83 -19.66 -5.79
CA VAL A 20 -2.82 -18.63 -5.43
C VAL A 20 -2.41 -17.92 -4.13
N MET A 21 -2.05 -18.66 -3.08
CA MET A 21 -1.62 -18.05 -1.82
C MET A 21 -0.34 -17.23 -1.99
N GLY A 22 0.63 -17.72 -2.78
CA GLY A 22 1.84 -16.98 -3.11
C GLY A 22 1.55 -15.68 -3.86
N ALA A 23 0.66 -15.73 -4.86
CA ALA A 23 0.25 -14.56 -5.61
C ALA A 23 -0.47 -13.53 -4.73
N LEU A 24 -1.37 -13.97 -3.84
CA LEU A 24 -2.08 -13.09 -2.91
C LEU A 24 -1.13 -12.44 -1.90
N ALA A 25 -0.17 -13.19 -1.36
CA ALA A 25 0.82 -12.65 -0.44
C ALA A 25 1.64 -11.54 -1.10
N TRP A 26 2.13 -11.78 -2.32
CA TRP A 26 2.87 -10.78 -3.09
C TRP A 26 2.00 -9.56 -3.47
N ALA A 27 0.75 -9.79 -3.90
CA ALA A 27 -0.16 -8.72 -4.31
C ALA A 27 -0.68 -7.87 -3.14
N SER A 28 -0.64 -8.39 -1.90
CA SER A 28 -1.15 -7.68 -0.72
C SER A 28 -0.40 -6.38 -0.42
N VAL A 29 0.92 -6.35 -0.62
CA VAL A 29 1.78 -5.18 -0.35
C VAL A 29 1.45 -3.99 -1.26
N PRO A 30 1.50 -4.11 -2.61
CA PRO A 30 1.15 -2.99 -3.48
C PRO A 30 -0.32 -2.59 -3.35
N PHE A 31 -1.21 -3.54 -3.06
CA PHE A 31 -2.62 -3.23 -2.81
C PHE A 31 -2.80 -2.36 -1.55
N TYR A 32 -2.11 -2.70 -0.46
CA TYR A 32 -2.15 -1.92 0.78
C TYR A 32 -1.53 -0.53 0.59
N ASP A 33 -0.40 -0.42 -0.12
CA ASP A 33 0.21 0.87 -0.45
C ASP A 33 -0.74 1.76 -1.27
N TRP A 34 -1.35 1.21 -2.32
CA TRP A 34 -2.34 1.92 -3.13
C TRP A 34 -3.54 2.39 -2.29
N PHE A 35 -4.08 1.51 -1.44
CA PHE A 35 -5.18 1.83 -0.55
C PHE A 35 -4.81 2.99 0.40
N CYS A 36 -3.66 2.91 1.08
CA CYS A 36 -3.20 3.93 2.01
C CYS A 36 -2.99 5.28 1.31
N ARG A 37 -2.45 5.27 0.09
CA ARG A 37 -2.22 6.48 -0.70
C ARG A 37 -3.51 7.15 -1.17
N VAL A 38 -4.49 6.38 -1.63
CA VAL A 38 -5.77 6.92 -2.12
C VAL A 38 -6.64 7.41 -0.97
N THR A 39 -6.64 6.72 0.16
CA THR A 39 -7.52 7.03 1.30
C THR A 39 -6.89 7.97 2.33
N GLY A 40 -5.55 8.09 2.34
CA GLY A 40 -4.82 8.75 3.43
C GLY A 40 -4.72 7.92 4.71
N PHE A 41 -5.09 6.63 4.66
CA PHE A 41 -4.98 5.73 5.82
C PHE A 41 -3.53 5.63 6.30
N GLY A 42 -3.31 5.69 7.62
CA GLY A 42 -1.95 5.68 8.19
C GLY A 42 -1.19 7.01 8.07
N GLY A 43 -1.84 8.09 7.64
CA GLY A 43 -1.21 9.41 7.54
C GLY A 43 -0.36 9.59 6.28
N VAL A 44 -0.61 8.81 5.23
CA VAL A 44 0.03 9.01 3.94
C VAL A 44 -0.30 10.41 3.43
N THR A 45 0.74 11.21 3.21
CA THR A 45 0.60 12.61 2.77
C THR A 45 0.22 12.64 1.30
N ASN A 46 -0.76 13.48 0.97
CA ASN A 46 -1.16 13.73 -0.41
C ASN A 46 -0.53 15.04 -0.89
N THR A 47 0.00 15.03 -2.10
CA THR A 47 0.52 16.24 -2.75
C THR A 47 -0.58 16.84 -3.62
N ALA A 48 -0.89 18.11 -3.40
CA ALA A 48 -1.81 18.83 -4.27
C ALA A 48 -1.11 19.14 -5.61
N GLU A 49 -1.78 18.83 -6.72
CA GLU A 49 -1.25 19.07 -8.08
C GLU A 49 -1.42 20.54 -8.49
N ALA A 50 -2.43 21.21 -7.97
CA ALA A 50 -2.69 22.64 -8.14
C ALA A 50 -2.61 23.37 -6.79
N GLY A 51 -2.24 24.65 -6.84
CA GLY A 51 -2.33 25.54 -5.69
C GLY A 51 -3.80 25.74 -5.26
N SER A 52 -4.00 26.11 -4.00
CA SER A 52 -5.32 26.51 -3.51
C SER A 52 -5.77 27.79 -4.21
N ASP A 53 -7.00 27.80 -4.74
CA ASP A 53 -7.64 29.02 -5.27
C ASP A 53 -7.97 30.03 -4.17
N VAL A 54 -8.02 29.57 -2.92
CA VAL A 54 -8.35 30.39 -1.75
C VAL A 54 -7.08 30.67 -0.96
N VAL A 55 -6.76 31.95 -0.79
CA VAL A 55 -5.75 32.42 0.17
C VAL A 55 -6.45 32.82 1.46
N LEU A 56 -6.08 32.16 2.56
CA LEU A 56 -6.64 32.44 3.89
C LEU A 56 -5.96 33.67 4.50
N ASP A 57 -6.73 34.61 5.06
CA ASP A 57 -6.20 35.72 5.86
C ASP A 57 -5.90 35.25 7.30
N ARG A 58 -4.91 34.36 7.43
CA ARG A 58 -4.43 33.87 8.73
C ARG A 58 -2.91 33.89 8.82
N THR A 59 -2.39 34.39 9.93
CA THR A 59 -0.96 34.27 10.26
C THR A 59 -0.70 32.91 10.90
N ILE A 60 0.15 32.08 10.28
CA ILE A 60 0.61 30.81 10.87
C ILE A 60 1.99 31.02 11.50
N LYS A 61 2.10 30.79 12.81
CA LYS A 61 3.40 30.77 13.50
C LYS A 61 4.04 29.40 13.31
N VAL A 62 5.14 29.35 12.59
CA VAL A 62 5.93 28.12 12.38
C VAL A 62 7.15 28.16 13.30
N ARG A 63 7.33 27.12 14.12
CA ARG A 63 8.54 26.92 14.92
C ARG A 63 9.37 25.84 14.24
N PHE A 64 10.59 26.19 13.85
CA PHE A 64 11.58 25.22 13.40
C PHE A 64 12.27 24.63 14.64
N ASP A 65 12.26 23.30 14.75
CA ASP A 65 12.94 22.57 15.81
C ASP A 65 14.11 21.80 15.19
N ALA A 66 15.30 21.96 15.77
CA ALA A 66 16.54 21.32 15.33
C ALA A 66 17.12 20.40 16.41
N SER A 67 16.27 19.93 17.34
CA SER A 67 16.65 19.10 18.49
C SER A 67 17.28 17.73 18.14
N LEU A 68 17.18 17.31 16.87
CA LEU A 68 17.74 16.05 16.37
C LEU A 68 19.06 16.23 15.59
N GLU A 69 19.62 17.44 15.55
CA GLU A 69 20.91 17.70 14.94
C GLU A 69 22.02 16.93 15.69
N ARG A 70 22.93 16.29 14.96
CA ARG A 70 23.90 15.33 15.55
C ARG A 70 24.99 16.00 16.39
N ASP A 71 25.20 17.29 16.20
CA ASP A 71 26.30 18.07 16.81
C ASP A 71 25.79 19.32 17.57
N MET A 72 24.52 19.32 18.03
CA MET A 72 23.93 20.39 18.85
C MET A 72 23.68 19.95 20.29
#